data_AF-L7CGK2-F1
#
_entry.id   AF-L7CGK2-F1
#
_cell.length_a   1.000
_cell.length_b   1.000
_cell.length_c   1.000
_cell.angle_alpha   90.00
_cell.angle_beta   90.00
_cell.angle_gamma   90.00
#
_symmetry.space_group_name_H-M   'P 1'
#
loop_
_entity.id
_entity.type
_entity.pdbx_description
1 polymer ?
#
loop_
_entity_poly.entity_id
_entity_poly.type
_entity_poly.pdbx_seq_one_letter_code
_entity_poly.pdbx_strand_id
1 'polypeptide(L)'
;MTFEGKPIDTGRIQFRTASEERRSFSAAIENGNYEMETLTGPMTVEVRASRLIEGKFDKSNPDELTPAGEMYIPQKYNSRTELTADVPAGGDTIDFNLLGS
;
A
#
# COMPACT_ATOMS: atom_id res chain seq x y z
N MET A 1 -7.61 -1.11 7.20
CA MET A 1 -7.29 -0.95 5.75
C MET A 1 -8.20 -1.81 4.86
N THR A 2 -8.99 -1.19 3.98
CA THR A 2 -9.89 -1.90 3.05
C THR A 2 -9.83 -1.36 1.62
N PHE A 3 -10.20 -2.18 0.63
CA PHE A 3 -10.50 -1.79 -0.74
C PHE A 3 -11.87 -2.34 -1.14
N GLU A 4 -12.77 -1.47 -1.61
CA GLU A 4 -14.16 -1.82 -1.95
C GLU A 4 -14.90 -2.56 -0.83
N GLY A 5 -14.68 -2.12 0.41
CA GLY A 5 -15.32 -2.69 1.60
C GLY A 5 -14.74 -4.04 2.04
N LYS A 6 -13.70 -4.56 1.36
CA LYS A 6 -13.02 -5.81 1.73
C LYS A 6 -11.63 -5.52 2.29
N PRO A 7 -11.16 -6.26 3.29
CA PRO A 7 -9.77 -6.18 3.74
C PRO A 7 -8.79 -6.40 2.58
N ILE A 8 -7.67 -5.68 2.60
CA ILE A 8 -6.52 -6.02 1.75
C ILE A 8 -5.79 -7.18 2.42
N ASP A 9 -5.89 -8.39 1.87
CA ASP A 9 -5.33 -9.60 2.48
C ASP A 9 -3.81 -9.54 2.60
N THR A 10 -3.13 -9.18 1.51
CA THR A 10 -1.68 -8.97 1.47
C THR A 10 -1.33 -7.72 0.67
N GLY A 11 -0.41 -6.91 1.19
CA GLY A 11 0.04 -5.71 0.52
C GLY A 11 1.15 -4.99 1.27
N ARG A 12 1.37 -3.73 0.89
CA ARG A 12 2.30 -2.83 1.57
C ARG A 12 1.70 -1.45 1.65
N ILE A 13 1.86 -0.82 2.81
CA ILE A 13 1.60 0.62 2.99
C ILE A 13 2.92 1.34 3.21
N GLN A 14 3.04 2.54 2.65
CA GLN A 14 4.20 3.41 2.82
C GLN A 14 3.74 4.80 3.20
N PHE A 15 4.33 5.36 4.25
CA PHE A 15 4.18 6.76 4.65
C PHE A 15 5.44 7.50 4.26
N ARG A 16 5.29 8.68 3.69
CA ARG A 16 6.41 9.56 3.34
C ARG A 16 6.18 10.94 3.92
N THR A 17 7.17 11.47 4.61
CA THR A 17 7.08 12.81 5.22
C THR A 17 6.89 13.87 4.15
N ALA A 18 6.04 14.87 4.43
CA ALA A 18 5.90 16.05 3.57
C ALA A 18 7.10 17.02 3.67
N SER A 19 8.04 16.76 4.60
CA SER A 19 9.28 17.54 4.77
C SER A 19 10.24 17.39 3.59
N GLU A 20 11.22 18.30 3.48
CA GLU A 20 12.24 18.27 2.43
C GLU A 20 13.06 16.98 2.41
N GLU A 21 13.29 16.36 3.58
CA GLU A 21 14.01 15.09 3.68
C GLU A 21 13.25 13.90 3.08
N ARG A 22 11.92 14.00 2.90
CA ARG A 22 11.05 12.97 2.32
C ARG A 22 11.32 11.54 2.82
N ARG A 23 11.52 11.40 4.14
CA ARG A 23 11.76 10.10 4.78
C ARG A 23 10.57 9.20 4.55
N SER A 24 10.83 7.93 4.28
CA SER A 24 9.80 6.93 3.98
C SER A 24 9.84 5.80 5.01
N PHE A 25 8.67 5.39 5.45
CA PHE A 25 8.43 4.29 6.39
C PHE A 25 7.45 3.34 5.72
N SER A 26 7.64 2.02 5.85
CA SER A 26 6.76 1.05 5.20
C SER A 26 6.48 -0.14 6.09
N ALA A 27 5.27 -0.66 5.99
CA ALA A 27 4.84 -1.87 6.68
C ALA A 27 4.11 -2.81 5.72
N ALA A 28 4.17 -4.11 6.01
CA ALA A 28 3.30 -5.07 5.35
C ALA A 28 1.85 -4.81 5.77
N ILE A 29 0.93 -5.05 4.83
CA ILE A 29 -0.50 -5.16 5.13
C ILE A 29 -0.84 -6.64 5.19
N GLU A 30 -1.43 -7.09 6.28
CA GLU A 30 -1.88 -8.46 6.50
C GLU A 30 -3.33 -8.45 7.02
N ASN A 31 -4.25 -9.08 6.28
CA ASN A 31 -5.67 -9.15 6.61
C ASN A 31 -6.29 -7.77 6.93
N GLY A 32 -5.90 -6.74 6.18
CA GLY A 32 -6.38 -5.37 6.37
C GLY A 32 -5.74 -4.60 7.54
N ASN A 33 -4.70 -5.14 8.17
CA ASN A 33 -3.97 -4.51 9.28
C ASN A 33 -2.53 -4.21 8.89
N TYR A 34 -1.93 -3.21 9.53
CA TYR A 34 -0.50 -2.91 9.44
C TYR A 34 -0.04 -2.28 10.76
N GLU A 35 1.25 -2.40 11.06
CA GLU A 35 1.87 -1.75 12.22
C GLU A 35 3.21 -1.14 11.79
N MET A 36 3.50 0.08 12.24
CA MET A 36 4.66 0.83 11.77
C MET A 36 5.10 1.88 12.80
N GLU A 37 6.39 1.89 13.10
CA GLU A 37 7.03 3.03 13.76
C GLU A 37 7.40 4.09 12.71
N THR A 38 7.00 5.33 12.94
CA THR A 38 7.19 6.45 12.00
C THR A 38 7.33 7.78 12.75
N LEU A 39 7.56 8.86 12.02
CA LEU A 39 7.57 10.22 12.56
C LEU A 39 6.15 10.78 12.70
N THR A 40 6.00 11.78 13.57
CA THR A 40 4.77 12.55 13.71
C THR A 40 4.62 13.59 12.60
N GLY A 41 3.39 13.97 12.29
CA GLY A 41 3.05 15.05 11.38
C GLY A 41 2.53 14.59 10.01
N PRO A 42 2.44 15.52 9.03
CA PRO A 42 1.80 15.28 7.75
C PRO A 42 2.61 14.36 6.84
N MET A 43 1.92 13.37 6.27
CA MET A 43 2.47 12.31 5.43
C MET A 43 1.67 12.18 4.13
N THR A 44 2.35 11.86 3.04
CA THR A 44 1.71 11.22 1.88
C THR A 44 1.73 9.70 2.07
N VAL A 45 0.68 9.02 1.63
CA VAL A 45 0.49 7.59 1.89
C VAL A 45 0.33 6.84 0.59
N GLU A 46 1.07 5.75 0.39
CA GLU A 46 0.95 4.89 -0.78
C GLU A 46 0.56 3.49 -0.34
N VAL A 47 -0.45 2.91 -0.99
CA VAL A 47 -0.91 1.54 -0.76
C VAL A 47 -0.70 0.73 -2.02
N ARG A 48 -0.03 -0.41 -1.90
CA ARG A 48 0.21 -1.33 -3.02
C ARG A 48 -0.23 -2.73 -2.62
N ALA A 49 -1.04 -3.35 -3.45
CA ALA A 49 -1.44 -4.73 -3.31
C ALA A 49 -1.64 -5.33 -4.71
N SER A 50 -1.12 -6.54 -4.88
CA SER A 50 -1.19 -7.27 -6.13
C SER A 50 -1.96 -8.57 -5.92
N ARG A 51 -2.68 -9.00 -6.94
CA ARG A 51 -3.32 -10.32 -6.98
C ARG A 51 -2.78 -11.11 -8.16
N LEU A 52 -2.75 -12.44 -8.03
CA LEU A 52 -2.40 -13.31 -9.14
C LEU A 52 -3.47 -13.22 -10.23
N ILE A 53 -3.04 -13.27 -11.47
CA ILE A 53 -3.91 -13.42 -12.64
C ILE A 53 -3.98 -14.92 -12.94
N GLU A 54 -5.15 -15.52 -12.72
CA GLU A 54 -5.34 -16.95 -12.94
C GLU A 54 -4.93 -17.37 -14.37
N GLY A 55 -4.15 -18.46 -14.45
CA GLY A 55 -3.68 -19.01 -15.72
C GLY A 55 -2.60 -18.19 -16.44
N LYS A 56 -2.15 -17.06 -15.87
CA LYS A 56 -1.10 -16.22 -16.45
C LYS A 56 0.22 -16.39 -15.70
N PHE A 57 1.30 -16.53 -16.47
CA PHE A 57 2.66 -16.68 -15.97
C PHE A 57 3.57 -15.64 -16.62
N ASP A 58 4.51 -15.11 -15.85
CA ASP A 58 5.64 -14.36 -16.38
C ASP A 58 6.63 -15.36 -17.00
N LYS A 59 7.07 -15.05 -18.22
CA LYS A 59 8.01 -15.85 -19.04
C LYS A 59 9.28 -15.07 -19.36
N SER A 60 9.53 -13.99 -18.62
CA SER A 60 10.74 -13.17 -18.79
C SER A 60 12.01 -13.95 -18.46
N ASN A 61 11.89 -14.99 -17.62
CA ASN A 61 12.94 -15.98 -17.39
C ASN A 61 12.59 -17.28 -18.17
N PRO A 62 13.42 -17.74 -19.12
CA PRO A 62 13.15 -18.95 -19.91
C PRO A 62 13.05 -20.24 -19.09
N ASP A 63 13.73 -20.29 -17.94
CA ASP A 63 13.85 -21.48 -17.10
C ASP A 63 12.82 -21.52 -15.96
N GLU A 64 11.97 -20.49 -15.82
CA GLU A 64 11.04 -20.36 -14.70
C GLU A 64 9.69 -19.81 -15.14
N LEU A 65 8.60 -20.49 -14.75
CA LEU A 65 7.24 -19.99 -14.89
C LEU A 65 6.77 -19.47 -13.53
N THR A 66 6.84 -18.15 -13.33
CA THR A 66 6.32 -17.52 -12.13
C THR A 66 4.89 -17.04 -12.37
N PRO A 67 3.92 -17.28 -11.46
CA PRO A 67 2.58 -16.73 -11.58
C PRO A 67 2.62 -15.21 -11.76
N ALA A 68 1.95 -14.70 -12.79
CA ALA A 68 1.88 -13.26 -13.03
C ALA A 68 0.84 -12.60 -12.13
N GLY A 69 1.16 -11.43 -11.58
CA GLY A 69 0.23 -10.63 -10.80
C GLY A 69 -0.14 -9.31 -11.46
N GLU A 70 -1.24 -8.72 -11.02
CA GLU A 70 -1.62 -7.33 -11.33
C GLU A 70 -1.81 -6.50 -10.05
N MET A 71 -1.39 -5.24 -10.12
CA MET A 71 -1.74 -4.22 -9.12
C MET A 71 -3.22 -3.89 -9.26
N TYR A 72 -4.03 -4.18 -8.25
CA TYR A 72 -5.46 -3.89 -8.29
C TYR A 72 -5.82 -2.58 -7.58
N ILE A 73 -4.88 -1.99 -6.83
CA ILE A 73 -5.07 -0.69 -6.18
C ILE A 73 -4.99 0.43 -7.24
N PRO A 74 -5.97 1.35 -7.33
CA PRO A 74 -5.93 2.48 -8.25
C PRO A 74 -4.71 3.40 -8.10
N GLN A 75 -4.32 4.08 -9.18
CA GLN A 75 -3.16 4.97 -9.16
C GLN A 75 -3.26 6.12 -8.16
N LYS A 76 -4.48 6.64 -7.93
CA LYS A 76 -4.80 7.67 -6.93
C LYS A 76 -4.47 7.28 -5.48
N TYR A 77 -4.17 6.01 -5.22
CA TYR A 77 -3.75 5.51 -3.92
C TYR A 77 -2.34 4.89 -3.94
N ASN A 78 -1.62 4.90 -5.08
CA ASN A 78 -0.28 4.31 -5.21
C ASN A 78 0.75 5.27 -5.84
N SER A 79 1.27 4.97 -7.02
CA SER A 79 2.19 5.76 -7.85
C SER A 79 1.80 7.22 -8.07
N ARG A 80 0.52 7.58 -7.97
CA ARG A 80 0.01 8.95 -8.05
C ARG A 80 -0.89 9.24 -6.87
N THR A 81 -0.44 8.85 -5.67
CA THR A 81 -1.27 8.92 -4.49
C THR A 81 -1.76 10.33 -4.19
N GLU A 82 -3.03 10.42 -3.82
CA GLU A 82 -3.69 11.58 -3.25
C GLU A 82 -3.97 11.37 -1.75
N LEU A 83 -3.62 10.19 -1.20
CA LEU A 83 -3.80 9.89 0.21
C LEU A 83 -2.81 10.68 1.06
N THR A 84 -3.35 11.30 2.10
CA THR A 84 -2.59 11.94 3.15
C THR A 84 -3.03 11.43 4.51
N ALA A 85 -2.14 11.55 5.48
CA ALA A 85 -2.44 11.30 6.88
C ALA A 85 -1.64 12.28 7.75
N ASP A 86 -2.22 12.68 8.88
CA ASP A 86 -1.51 13.40 9.92
C ASP A 86 -1.25 12.46 11.09
N VAL A 87 0.02 12.13 11.33
CA VAL A 87 0.38 11.14 12.36
C VAL A 87 0.53 11.84 13.71
N PRO A 88 -0.32 11.53 14.71
CA PRO A 88 -0.26 12.21 16.00
C PRO A 88 0.94 11.76 16.84
N ALA A 89 1.33 12.61 17.79
CA ALA A 89 2.31 12.24 18.80
C ALA A 89 1.79 11.09 19.69
N GLY A 90 2.64 10.09 19.93
CA GLY A 90 2.25 8.87 20.67
C GLY A 90 1.64 7.76 19.80
N GLY A 91 1.37 8.03 18.52
CA GLY A 91 0.76 7.07 17.60
C GLY A 91 -0.76 6.96 17.76
N ASP A 92 -1.43 6.44 16.73
CA ASP A 92 -2.86 6.16 16.72
C ASP A 92 -3.19 5.16 15.60
N THR A 93 -4.40 4.62 15.60
CA THR A 93 -4.94 3.83 14.48
C THR A 93 -5.39 4.77 13.37
N ILE A 94 -4.77 4.63 12.19
CA ILE A 94 -5.14 5.38 10.98
C ILE A 94 -5.71 4.40 9.97
N ASP A 95 -7.02 4.45 9.76
CA ASP A 95 -7.71 3.58 8.82
C ASP A 95 -7.93 4.23 7.45
N PHE A 96 -7.68 3.45 6.41
CA PHE A 96 -7.99 3.82 5.03
C PHE A 96 -9.04 2.88 4.46
N ASN A 97 -10.13 3.47 3.96
CA ASN A 97 -11.19 2.80 3.21
C ASN A 97 -11.10 3.24 1.75
N LEU A 98 -10.45 2.42 0.94
CA LEU A 98 -10.17 2.74 -0.47
C LEU A 98 -11.34 2.29 -1.35
N LEU A 99 -11.66 3.10 -2.37
CA LEU A 99 -12.77 2.82 -3.29
C LEU A 99 -12.26 2.59 -4.72
N GLY A 100 -12.99 1.75 -5.48
CA GLY A 100 -12.89 1.72 -6.94
C GLY A 100 -13.07 3.14 -7.51
N SER A 101 -12.48 3.38 -8.68
CA SER A 101 -12.43 4.69 -9.36
C SER A 101 -13.71 5.51 -9.22
#